data_AF-A0A959NJP7-F1
#
_entry.id   AF-A0A959NJP7-F1
#
_cell.length_a   1.000
_cell.length_b   1.000
_cell.length_c   1.000
_cell.angle_alpha   90.00
_cell.angle_beta   90.00
_cell.angle_gamma   90.00
#
_symmetry.space_group_name_H-M   'P 1'
#
loop_
_entity.id
_entity.type
_entity.pdbx_description
1 polymer ?
#
loop_
_entity_poly.entity_id
_entity_poly.type
_entity_poly.pdbx_seq_one_letter_code
_entity_poly.pdbx_strand_id
1 'polypeptide(L)' 'NEIVIKDKILSAMSKKSLSLLSKVEMKDSLKVEIADKINLALPDAKIKNVYFSKYVLN' A
#
# COMPACT_ATOMS: atom_id res chain seq x y z
N ASN A 1 5.04 0.57 16.75
CA ASN A 1 4.35 -0.20 15.69
C ASN A 1 4.22 0.51 14.34
N GLU A 2 4.36 1.85 14.25
CA GLU A 2 4.23 2.55 12.95
C GLU A 2 5.38 2.32 11.97
N ILE A 3 6.59 2.04 12.47
CA ILE A 3 7.80 1.87 11.64
C ILE A 3 7.65 0.65 10.71
N VAL A 4 7.13 -0.45 11.23
CA VAL A 4 6.91 -1.69 10.46
C VAL A 4 5.88 -1.47 9.35
N ILE A 5 4.82 -0.72 9.62
CA ILE A 5 3.78 -0.41 8.63
C ILE A 5 4.37 0.45 7.51
N LYS A 6 5.13 1.49 7.85
CA LYS A 6 5.78 2.39 6.88
C LYS A 6 6.78 1.65 6.00
N ASP A 7 7.59 0.75 6.58
CA ASP A 7 8.56 -0.07 5.85
C ASP A 7 7.87 -1.01 4.84
N LYS A 8 6.78 -1.68 5.25
CA LYS A 8 6.00 -2.55 4.35
C LYS A 8 5.33 -1.79 3.22
N ILE A 9 4.78 -0.60 3.51
CA ILE A 9 4.21 0.28 2.50
C ILE A 9 5.30 0.70 1.48
N LEU A 10 6.48 1.10 1.96
CA LEU A 10 7.62 1.44 1.09
C LEU A 10 8.04 0.27 0.21
N SER A 11 8.14 -0.93 0.78
CA SER A 11 8.51 -2.14 0.04
C SER A 11 7.47 -2.52 -1.01
N ALA A 12 6.18 -2.31 -0.74
CA ALA A 12 5.11 -2.54 -1.71
C ALA A 12 5.12 -1.54 -2.87
N MET A 13 5.41 -0.26 -2.57
CA MET A 13 5.48 0.79 -3.60
C MET A 13 6.76 0.73 -4.44
N SER A 14 7.91 0.47 -3.82
CA SER A 14 9.23 0.42 -4.48
C SER A 14 9.33 -0.67 -5.57
N LYS A 15 8.55 -1.75 -5.43
CA LYS A 15 8.52 -2.84 -6.42
C LYS A 15 7.68 -2.55 -7.66
N LYS A 16 6.94 -1.43 -7.72
CA LYS A 16 6.03 -1.10 -8.83
C LYS A 16 6.58 0.06 -9.65
N SER A 17 6.60 -0.10 -10.97
CA SER A 17 7.06 0.91 -11.92
C SER A 17 6.09 2.11 -12.01
N LEU A 18 6.61 3.33 -12.22
CA LEU A 18 5.81 4.56 -12.33
C LEU A 18 4.68 4.45 -13.38
N SER A 19 4.91 3.72 -14.47
CA SER A 19 3.93 3.50 -15.54
C SER A 19 2.74 2.63 -15.13
N LEU A 20 2.89 1.83 -14.06
CA LEU A 20 1.81 1.05 -13.46
C LEU A 20 1.06 1.89 -12.42
N LEU A 21 1.76 2.77 -11.71
CA LEU A 21 1.21 3.66 -10.70
C LEU A 21 0.29 4.75 -11.30
N SER A 22 0.49 5.13 -12.56
CA SER A 22 -0.39 6.08 -13.26
C SER A 22 -1.78 5.53 -13.63
N LYS A 23 -2.01 4.21 -13.53
CA LYS A 23 -3.29 3.59 -13.87
C LYS A 23 -4.23 3.56 -12.67
N VAL A 24 -5.47 4.00 -12.86
CA VAL A 24 -6.50 4.04 -11.81
C VAL A 24 -6.78 2.65 -11.24
N GLU A 25 -6.85 1.63 -12.08
CA GLU A 25 -7.06 0.23 -11.66
C GLU A 25 -5.95 -0.30 -10.75
N MET A 26 -4.71 0.15 -11.01
CA MET A 26 -3.56 -0.22 -10.18
C MET A 26 -3.58 0.48 -8.83
N LYS A 27 -4.19 1.67 -8.72
CA LYS A 27 -4.37 2.37 -7.44
C LYS A 27 -5.28 1.57 -6.51
N ASP A 28 -6.38 1.02 -7.01
CA ASP A 28 -7.28 0.20 -6.20
C ASP A 28 -6.66 -1.16 -5.86
N SER A 29 -5.97 -1.79 -6.82
CA SER A 29 -5.18 -2.99 -6.56
C SER A 29 -4.10 -2.76 -5.50
N LEU A 30 -3.43 -1.60 -5.51
CA LEU A 30 -2.40 -1.25 -4.54
C LEU A 30 -2.94 -1.09 -3.13
N LYS A 31 -4.14 -0.50 -2.96
CA LYS A 31 -4.78 -0.41 -1.63
C LYS A 31 -5.04 -1.79 -1.04
N VAL A 32 -5.55 -2.71 -1.86
CA VAL A 32 -5.84 -4.09 -1.45
C VAL A 32 -4.55 -4.82 -1.09
N GLU A 33 -3.51 -4.71 -1.92
CA GLU A 33 -2.22 -5.35 -1.68
C GLU A 33 -1.53 -4.81 -0.41
N ILE A 34 -1.61 -3.50 -0.16
CA ILE A 34 -1.07 -2.89 1.06
C ILE A 34 -1.85 -3.38 2.28
N ALA A 35 -3.18 -3.43 2.22
CA ALA A 35 -4.00 -3.93 3.31
C ALA A 35 -3.65 -5.38 3.66
N ASP A 36 -3.52 -6.23 2.64
CA ASP A 36 -3.15 -7.64 2.80
C ASP A 36 -1.75 -7.79 3.43
N LYS A 37 -0.75 -7.09 2.90
CA LYS A 37 0.63 -7.12 3.45
C LYS A 37 0.71 -6.64 4.89
N ILE A 38 -0.08 -5.63 5.26
CA ILE A 38 -0.12 -5.14 6.64
C ILE A 38 -0.83 -6.14 7.55
N ASN A 39 -1.94 -6.74 7.11
CA ASN A 39 -2.65 -7.77 7.87
C ASN A 39 -1.80 -9.02 8.11
N LEU A 40 -1.00 -9.43 7.12
CA LEU A 40 -0.04 -10.54 7.27
C LEU A 40 1.07 -10.21 8.28
N ALA A 41 1.51 -8.96 8.34
CA ALA A 41 2.57 -8.52 9.25
C ALA A 41 2.05 -8.20 10.67
N LEU A 42 0.78 -7.79 10.79
CA LEU A 42 0.13 -7.36 12.02
C LEU A 42 -1.27 -8.00 12.12
N PRO A 43 -1.35 -9.27 12.55
CA PRO A 43 -2.63 -10.02 12.59
C PRO A 43 -3.65 -9.38 13.56
N ASP A 44 -3.20 -8.64 14.57
CA ASP A 44 -4.06 -7.91 15.51
C ASP A 44 -4.73 -6.66 14.92
N ALA A 45 -4.15 -6.05 13.88
CA ALA A 45 -4.61 -4.76 13.38
C ALA A 45 -5.87 -4.83 12.49
N LYS A 46 -6.13 -6.00 11.86
CA LYS A 46 -7.28 -6.28 10.97
C LYS A 46 -7.72 -5.06 10.13
N ILE A 47 -6.81 -4.55 9.31
CA ILE A 47 -7.05 -3.44 8.39
C ILE A 47 -8.08 -3.85 7.34
N LYS A 48 -9.23 -3.16 7.33
CA LYS A 48 -10.31 -3.40 6.36
C LYS A 48 -10.14 -2.58 5.08
N ASN A 49 -9.83 -1.29 5.23
CA ASN A 49 -9.75 -0.36 4.10
C ASN A 49 -8.49 0.51 4.20
N VAL A 50 -7.81 0.71 3.08
CA VAL A 50 -6.66 1.60 2.94
C VAL A 50 -7.00 2.71 1.97
N TYR A 51 -6.75 3.96 2.36
CA TYR A 51 -7.02 5.15 1.54
C TYR A 51 -5.75 5.96 1.35
N PHE A 52 -5.55 6.47 0.14
CA PHE A 52 -4.49 7.43 -0.15
C PHE A 52 -5.01 8.84 0.08
N SER A 53 -4.56 9.50 1.15
CA SER A 53 -4.88 10.91 1.38
C SER A 53 -4.25 11.83 0.34
N LYS A 54 -3.05 11.48 -0.13
CA LYS A 54 -2.36 12.15 -1.25
C LYS A 54 -1.66 11.11 -2.11
N TYR A 55 -1.79 11.26 -3.42
CA TYR A 55 -1.15 10.41 -4.42
C TYR A 55 -0.47 11.32 -5.43
N VAL A 56 0.82 11.56 -5.24
CA VAL A 56 1.61 12.48 -6.06
C VAL A 56 2.50 11.64 -6.96
N LEU A 57 2.32 11.78 -8.27
CA LEU A 57 3.22 11.28 -9.30
C LEU A 57 3.90 12.51 -9.89
N ASN A 58 5.23 12.51 -9.90
CA ASN A 58 6.04 13.58 -10.49
C ASN A 58 6.92 13.01 -11.59
#